data_AF-A0A813GNL9-F1
#
_entry.id   AF-A0A813GNL9-F1
#
_cell.length_a   1.000
_cell.length_b   1.000
_cell.length_c   1.000
_cell.angle_alpha   90.00
_cell.angle_beta   90.00
_cell.angle_gamma   90.00
#
_symmetry.space_group_name_H-M   'P 1'
#
loop_
_entity.id
_entity.type
_entity.pdbx_description
1 polymer ?
#
loop_
_entity_poly.entity_id
_entity_poly.type
_entity_poly.pdbx_seq_one_letter_code
_entity_poly.pdbx_strand_id
1 'polypeptide(L)'
;MAQLTGRVKSFNAASGWGFIQCSTVDGGDVFFMQQDLNGFVASKGDKITFTVTKSDKGPRAANCQVLPKADGSQAFLGEVKSYNAVEGSGFLSSPASTQVFGKDVLFKSSLVANGIVVEEGAKVQFKAAMGEKGPEASEVQVMDAGKAMDLPADDASTDRTSSAGYPAMKEGKTPAKQESARKANQAEKRAGKAMDLPADDDSTDLKEGKTPAKRQGPDKESARKANQGKEKAGKAMGLPADDDSTDRIPPAEPAVKDKKTPANRPTQGLSKQSAGKANQGSEAARKANKESAANAHSAAGGFDSLREAYGAIGPDAYYQSHGTDYRNPHESILIEGLSQGLTELEDAGLVDGSSVGLHVLDLGCGSGEASLGVMQWTDARRDRQPPSITAADPYTFDAFQERMGLPCHRWSFQDVVDGVLEDEPPFDVVIAAFCLHLPDKSYLQPLLSALARACRVLVVASPHKRPVIVPSYGWEEAVPEVLHERVHIRCYKSLERPLDKAAVRAAAARAAVAKAAAEREAAEAAAAAEAAAAEEAAAAAGAAAAEEEQREEEAIEKEAAEKLVEETKGMKLGVLREALAERGLDISGKRDELAARLLAARVNKDGSRI
;
A
#
# COMPACT_ATOMS: atom_id res chain seq x y z
N MET A 1 -16.25 1.12 -46.50
CA MET A 1 -15.08 0.82 -45.67
C MET A 1 -15.04 -0.68 -45.44
N ALA A 2 -13.85 -1.31 -45.45
CA ALA A 2 -13.74 -2.75 -45.23
C ALA A 2 -14.05 -3.09 -43.76
N GLN A 3 -14.91 -4.09 -43.55
CA GLN A 3 -15.14 -4.66 -42.22
C GLN A 3 -13.97 -5.58 -41.88
N LEU A 4 -13.35 -5.36 -40.73
CA LEU A 4 -12.24 -6.13 -40.20
C LEU A 4 -12.70 -6.91 -38.97
N THR A 5 -11.99 -8.00 -38.68
CA THR A 5 -12.21 -8.79 -37.47
C THR A 5 -10.94 -8.74 -36.61
N GLY A 6 -11.12 -8.52 -35.31
CA GLY A 6 -10.02 -8.50 -34.35
C GLY A 6 -10.43 -9.13 -33.03
N ARG A 7 -9.50 -9.11 -32.07
CA ARG A 7 -9.74 -9.56 -30.69
C ARG A 7 -9.48 -8.43 -29.71
N VAL A 8 -10.33 -8.30 -28.70
CA VAL A 8 -10.14 -7.33 -27.62
C VAL A 8 -8.88 -7.70 -26.84
N LYS A 9 -7.85 -6.85 -26.91
CA LYS A 9 -6.57 -7.01 -26.21
C LYS A 9 -6.67 -6.56 -24.77
N SER A 10 -7.35 -5.43 -24.56
CA SER A 10 -7.67 -4.87 -23.26
C SER A 10 -8.95 -4.05 -23.35
N PHE A 11 -9.72 -4.08 -22.28
CA PHE A 11 -10.90 -3.24 -22.11
C PHE A 11 -11.00 -2.87 -20.64
N ASN A 12 -11.21 -1.59 -20.37
CA ASN A 12 -11.46 -1.09 -19.03
C ASN A 12 -12.94 -0.67 -18.94
N ALA A 13 -13.75 -1.50 -18.28
CA ALA A 13 -15.18 -1.24 -18.10
C ALA A 13 -15.46 0.05 -17.32
N ALA A 14 -14.57 0.48 -16.42
CA ALA A 14 -14.75 1.68 -15.62
C ALA A 14 -14.55 2.97 -16.43
N SER A 15 -13.56 2.99 -17.32
CA SER A 15 -13.30 4.14 -18.19
C SER A 15 -13.96 4.03 -19.56
N GLY A 16 -14.61 2.89 -19.85
CA GLY A 16 -15.37 2.64 -21.07
C GLY A 16 -14.54 2.63 -22.34
N TRP A 17 -13.24 2.30 -22.29
CA TRP A 17 -12.40 2.25 -23.49
C TRP A 17 -11.51 1.02 -23.52
N GLY A 18 -11.09 0.63 -24.73
CA GLY A 18 -10.23 -0.53 -24.94
C GLY A 18 -9.46 -0.50 -26.25
N PHE A 19 -8.71 -1.58 -26.47
CA PHE A 19 -7.91 -1.80 -27.66
C PHE A 19 -8.20 -3.16 -28.29
N ILE A 20 -8.31 -3.18 -29.61
CA ILE A 20 -8.52 -4.37 -30.43
C ILE A 20 -7.21 -4.70 -31.14
N GLN A 21 -6.72 -5.91 -30.92
CA GLN A 21 -5.63 -6.46 -31.71
C GLN A 21 -6.21 -6.97 -33.05
N CYS A 22 -5.72 -6.43 -34.15
CA CYS A 22 -6.07 -6.85 -35.50
C CYS A 22 -4.80 -6.91 -36.36
N SER A 23 -4.46 -8.09 -36.88
CA SER A 23 -3.26 -8.30 -37.70
C SER A 23 -3.34 -7.64 -39.08
N THR A 24 -4.52 -7.15 -39.48
CA THR A 24 -4.77 -6.54 -40.79
C THR A 24 -4.65 -5.01 -40.75
N VAL A 25 -4.46 -4.41 -39.57
CA VAL A 25 -4.28 -2.96 -39.41
C VAL A 25 -2.81 -2.67 -39.12
N ASP A 26 -2.12 -2.04 -40.07
CA ASP A 26 -0.76 -1.56 -39.87
C ASP A 26 -0.76 -0.35 -38.93
N GLY A 27 0.13 -0.35 -37.93
CA GLY A 27 0.29 0.76 -36.98
C GLY A 27 -0.16 0.48 -35.55
N GLY A 28 -0.49 -0.76 -35.19
CA GLY A 28 -0.71 -1.19 -33.80
C GLY A 28 -2.17 -1.50 -33.48
N ASP A 29 -2.52 -1.47 -32.18
CA ASP A 29 -3.86 -1.84 -31.73
C ASP A 29 -4.89 -0.75 -32.06
N VAL A 30 -6.12 -1.16 -32.38
CA VAL A 30 -7.21 -0.24 -32.76
C VAL A 30 -8.01 0.17 -31.53
N PHE A 31 -8.15 1.47 -31.30
CA PHE A 31 -8.86 2.02 -30.14
C PHE A 31 -10.39 1.92 -30.30
N PHE A 32 -11.14 1.66 -29.23
CA PHE A 32 -12.62 1.71 -29.23
C PHE A 32 -13.19 2.19 -27.88
N MET A 33 -14.41 2.74 -27.90
CA MET A 33 -15.19 3.10 -26.71
C MET A 33 -16.35 2.11 -26.47
N GLN A 34 -16.82 2.00 -25.23
CA GLN A 34 -17.98 1.20 -24.81
C GLN A 34 -19.26 1.61 -25.55
N GLN A 35 -19.40 2.90 -25.89
CA GLN A 35 -20.49 3.42 -26.71
C GLN A 35 -20.47 2.85 -28.14
N ASP A 36 -19.29 2.47 -28.65
CA ASP A 36 -19.14 1.92 -30.00
C ASP A 36 -19.61 0.45 -30.07
N LEU A 37 -19.88 -0.21 -28.93
CA LEU A 37 -20.23 -1.64 -28.81
C LEU A 37 -21.75 -1.93 -28.81
N ASN A 38 -22.61 -0.94 -29.05
CA ASN A 38 -24.06 -1.14 -29.22
C ASN A 38 -24.76 -1.94 -28.10
N GLY A 39 -24.34 -1.75 -26.84
CA GLY A 39 -24.91 -2.43 -25.67
C GLY A 39 -24.25 -3.75 -25.28
N PHE A 40 -23.23 -4.20 -26.00
CA PHE A 40 -22.37 -5.30 -25.54
C PHE A 40 -21.28 -4.77 -24.61
N VAL A 41 -20.91 -5.53 -23.57
CA VAL A 41 -19.72 -5.25 -22.77
C VAL A 41 -18.60 -6.18 -23.24
N ALA A 42 -17.50 -5.59 -23.71
CA ALA A 42 -16.35 -6.35 -24.18
C ALA A 42 -15.55 -6.93 -23.00
N SER A 43 -15.04 -8.14 -23.18
CA SER A 43 -14.06 -8.78 -22.31
C SER A 43 -12.76 -9.07 -23.07
N LYS A 44 -11.64 -9.23 -22.35
CA LYS A 44 -10.37 -9.60 -22.96
C LYS A 44 -10.51 -10.92 -23.72
N GLY A 45 -10.08 -10.94 -24.97
CA GLY A 45 -10.14 -12.09 -25.87
C GLY A 45 -11.39 -12.17 -26.74
N ASP A 46 -12.39 -11.30 -26.52
CA ASP A 46 -13.62 -11.26 -27.31
C ASP A 46 -13.31 -10.96 -28.77
N LYS A 47 -13.98 -11.69 -29.68
CA LYS A 47 -13.88 -11.40 -31.11
C LYS A 47 -14.86 -10.29 -31.44
N ILE A 48 -14.40 -9.31 -32.20
CA ILE A 48 -15.16 -8.11 -32.55
C ILE A 48 -14.96 -7.83 -34.03
N THR A 49 -16.05 -7.57 -34.74
CA THR A 49 -16.00 -7.03 -36.10
C THR A 49 -16.19 -5.52 -36.04
N PHE A 50 -15.43 -4.80 -36.86
CA PHE A 50 -15.41 -3.34 -36.82
C PHE A 50 -14.94 -2.76 -38.16
N THR A 51 -15.10 -1.46 -38.34
CA THR A 51 -14.52 -0.68 -39.43
C THR A 51 -13.49 0.29 -38.85
N VAL A 52 -12.39 0.55 -39.55
CA VAL A 52 -11.36 1.48 -39.08
C VAL A 52 -11.64 2.88 -39.59
N THR A 53 -11.62 3.85 -38.69
CA THR A 53 -11.63 5.29 -38.98
C THR A 53 -10.31 5.92 -38.53
N LYS A 54 -9.86 6.96 -39.23
CA LYS A 54 -8.70 7.75 -38.80
C LYS A 54 -9.16 8.78 -37.77
N SER A 55 -8.41 8.91 -36.69
CA SER A 55 -8.59 9.94 -35.67
C SER A 55 -7.25 10.59 -35.32
N ASP A 56 -7.29 11.74 -34.64
CA ASP A 56 -6.09 12.49 -34.24
C ASP A 56 -5.14 11.69 -33.32
N LYS A 57 -5.65 10.62 -32.70
CA LYS A 57 -4.91 9.73 -31.79
C LYS A 57 -4.63 8.34 -32.38
N GLY A 58 -4.76 8.18 -33.69
CA GLY A 58 -4.49 6.92 -34.40
C GLY A 58 -5.74 6.18 -34.88
N PRO A 59 -5.63 4.88 -35.24
CA PRO A 59 -6.73 4.10 -35.79
C PRO A 59 -7.80 3.83 -34.71
N ARG A 60 -9.04 4.22 -35.00
CA ARG A 60 -10.21 4.01 -34.14
C ARG A 60 -11.20 3.04 -34.79
N ALA A 61 -11.80 2.18 -34.00
CA ALA A 61 -12.85 1.28 -34.43
C ALA A 61 -14.20 1.99 -34.41
N ALA A 62 -15.00 1.76 -35.45
CA ALA A 62 -16.38 2.19 -35.57
C ALA A 62 -17.24 1.03 -36.07
N ASN A 63 -18.56 1.12 -35.85
CA ASN A 63 -19.52 0.05 -36.19
C ASN A 63 -19.12 -1.30 -35.56
N CYS A 64 -18.77 -1.28 -34.28
CA CYS A 64 -18.30 -2.48 -33.61
C CYS A 64 -19.44 -3.45 -33.31
N GLN A 65 -19.23 -4.73 -33.60
CA GLN A 65 -20.13 -5.82 -33.24
C GLN A 65 -19.33 -6.90 -32.53
N VAL A 66 -19.64 -7.13 -31.26
CA VAL A 66 -19.06 -8.24 -30.50
C VAL A 66 -19.69 -9.53 -30.99
N LEU A 67 -18.86 -10.50 -31.38
CA LEU A 67 -19.33 -11.82 -31.76
C LEU A 67 -19.73 -12.58 -30.50
N PRO A 68 -21.00 -13.03 -30.37
CA PRO A 68 -21.50 -13.65 -29.15
C PRO A 68 -20.69 -14.88 -28.78
N LYS A 69 -20.40 -15.04 -27.49
CA LYS A 69 -19.88 -16.31 -26.95
C LYS A 69 -21.02 -17.28 -26.66
N ALA A 70 -20.88 -18.51 -27.12
CA ALA A 70 -21.87 -19.57 -26.88
C ALA A 70 -21.84 -20.13 -25.44
N ASP A 71 -20.87 -19.71 -24.62
CA ASP A 71 -20.62 -20.23 -23.26
C ASP A 71 -21.38 -19.47 -22.15
N GLY A 72 -22.23 -18.49 -22.51
CA GLY A 72 -23.00 -17.72 -21.53
C GLY A 72 -22.20 -16.65 -20.76
N SER A 73 -20.92 -16.46 -21.07
CA SER A 73 -20.08 -15.43 -20.43
C SER A 73 -20.25 -14.02 -21.01
N GLN A 74 -21.15 -13.86 -21.98
CA GLN A 74 -21.39 -12.58 -22.65
C GLN A 74 -22.10 -11.61 -21.70
N ALA A 75 -21.48 -10.45 -21.49
CA ALA A 75 -22.06 -9.35 -20.73
C ALA A 75 -22.74 -8.34 -21.66
N PHE A 76 -23.85 -7.79 -21.16
CA PHE A 76 -24.76 -6.87 -21.84
C PHE A 76 -25.04 -5.66 -20.94
N LEU A 77 -25.23 -4.50 -21.56
CA LEU A 77 -25.79 -3.29 -20.95
C LEU A 77 -27.23 -3.16 -21.40
N GLY A 78 -28.14 -2.98 -20.45
CA GLY A 78 -29.55 -2.83 -20.72
C GLY A 78 -30.27 -2.06 -19.62
N GLU A 79 -31.56 -2.29 -19.53
CA GLU A 79 -32.43 -1.69 -18.52
C GLU A 79 -33.45 -2.70 -18.00
N VAL A 80 -33.96 -2.43 -16.80
CA VAL A 80 -35.07 -3.20 -16.22
C VAL A 80 -36.34 -2.84 -16.97
N LYS A 81 -36.90 -3.78 -17.71
CA LYS A 81 -38.13 -3.58 -18.49
C LYS A 81 -39.39 -3.75 -17.65
N SER A 82 -39.38 -4.71 -16.74
CA SER A 82 -40.44 -4.91 -15.76
C SER A 82 -39.92 -5.64 -14.52
N TYR A 83 -40.54 -5.36 -13.37
CA TYR A 83 -40.17 -6.03 -12.11
C TYR A 83 -41.41 -6.27 -11.23
N ASN A 84 -41.61 -7.53 -10.80
CA ASN A 84 -42.64 -7.90 -9.84
C ASN A 84 -41.98 -8.14 -8.46
N ALA A 85 -42.18 -7.21 -7.54
CA ALA A 85 -41.62 -7.27 -6.19
C ALA A 85 -42.16 -8.44 -5.34
N VAL A 86 -43.36 -8.94 -5.64
CA VAL A 86 -43.99 -10.04 -4.89
C VAL A 86 -43.41 -11.39 -5.31
N GLU A 87 -43.19 -11.59 -6.60
CA GLU A 87 -42.60 -12.82 -7.15
C GLU A 87 -41.06 -12.80 -7.13
N GLY A 88 -40.46 -11.64 -6.91
CA GLY A 88 -39.00 -11.47 -6.90
C GLY A 88 -38.38 -11.73 -8.27
N SER A 89 -39.11 -11.47 -9.36
CA SER A 89 -38.63 -11.70 -10.73
C SER A 89 -39.03 -10.56 -11.66
N GLY A 90 -38.23 -10.35 -12.71
CA GLY A 90 -38.47 -9.34 -13.72
C GLY A 90 -37.78 -9.65 -15.04
N PHE A 91 -37.87 -8.72 -16.00
CA PHE A 91 -37.25 -8.84 -17.31
C PHE A 91 -36.28 -7.68 -17.57
N LEU A 92 -35.11 -8.00 -18.11
CA LEU A 92 -34.11 -7.05 -18.58
C LEU A 92 -34.17 -6.95 -20.10
N SER A 93 -34.10 -5.74 -20.62
CA SER A 93 -34.05 -5.49 -22.05
C SER A 93 -32.76 -4.79 -22.44
N SER A 94 -32.12 -5.29 -23.48
CA SER A 94 -30.99 -4.65 -24.14
C SER A 94 -31.15 -4.84 -25.65
N PRO A 95 -30.82 -3.84 -26.48
CA PRO A 95 -30.72 -4.03 -27.93
C PRO A 95 -29.79 -5.21 -28.29
N ALA A 96 -28.67 -5.35 -27.57
CA ALA A 96 -27.70 -6.42 -27.77
C ALA A 96 -28.24 -7.78 -27.32
N SER A 97 -28.88 -7.88 -26.15
CA SER A 97 -29.45 -9.14 -25.69
C SER A 97 -30.62 -9.59 -26.57
N THR A 98 -31.45 -8.65 -27.03
CA THR A 98 -32.56 -8.93 -27.95
C THR A 98 -32.05 -9.41 -29.31
N GLN A 99 -30.93 -8.86 -29.80
CA GLN A 99 -30.29 -9.34 -31.02
C GLN A 99 -29.77 -10.78 -30.88
N VAL A 100 -29.25 -11.15 -29.70
CA VAL A 100 -28.68 -12.50 -29.46
C VAL A 100 -29.76 -13.55 -29.17
N PHE A 101 -30.77 -13.21 -28.35
CA PHE A 101 -31.75 -14.18 -27.83
C PHE A 101 -33.15 -14.01 -28.42
N GLY A 102 -33.43 -12.93 -29.14
CA GLY A 102 -34.74 -12.64 -29.75
C GLY A 102 -35.85 -12.29 -28.77
N LYS A 103 -35.57 -12.23 -27.46
CA LYS A 103 -36.51 -11.98 -26.36
C LYS A 103 -35.81 -11.28 -25.19
N ASP A 104 -36.60 -10.70 -24.28
CA ASP A 104 -36.09 -10.12 -23.04
C ASP A 104 -35.54 -11.20 -22.10
N VAL A 105 -34.58 -10.83 -21.25
CA VAL A 105 -33.85 -11.74 -20.37
C VAL A 105 -34.48 -11.76 -18.98
N LEU A 106 -34.84 -12.94 -18.47
CA LEU A 106 -35.44 -13.09 -17.14
C LEU A 106 -34.36 -12.91 -16.06
N PHE A 107 -34.65 -12.15 -15.01
CA PHE A 107 -33.80 -12.07 -13.81
C PHE A 107 -34.59 -12.26 -12.52
N LYS A 108 -33.89 -12.64 -11.45
CA LYS A 108 -34.44 -12.76 -10.09
C LYS A 108 -33.86 -11.64 -9.22
N SER A 109 -34.66 -11.08 -8.32
CA SER A 109 -34.23 -10.04 -7.37
C SER A 109 -33.08 -10.49 -6.49
N SER A 110 -32.99 -11.79 -6.18
CA SER A 110 -31.88 -12.39 -5.44
C SER A 110 -30.51 -12.28 -6.14
N LEU A 111 -30.47 -11.94 -7.43
CA LEU A 111 -29.23 -11.71 -8.18
C LEU A 111 -28.76 -10.26 -8.10
N VAL A 112 -29.59 -9.37 -7.54
CA VAL A 112 -29.27 -7.98 -7.26
C VAL A 112 -28.86 -7.88 -5.79
N ALA A 113 -27.82 -7.10 -5.49
CA ALA A 113 -27.30 -6.98 -4.13
C ALA A 113 -28.37 -6.48 -3.14
N ASN A 114 -28.36 -7.02 -1.92
CA ASN A 114 -29.31 -6.66 -0.87
C ASN A 114 -29.27 -5.15 -0.59
N GLY A 115 -30.44 -4.51 -0.57
CA GLY A 115 -30.59 -3.06 -0.32
C GLY A 115 -30.66 -2.19 -1.57
N ILE A 116 -30.45 -2.74 -2.77
CA ILE A 116 -30.65 -2.01 -4.03
C ILE A 116 -32.12 -2.10 -4.44
N VAL A 117 -32.79 -0.96 -4.61
CA VAL A 117 -34.16 -0.90 -5.13
C VAL A 117 -34.12 -1.11 -6.65
N VAL A 118 -34.83 -2.12 -7.12
CA VAL A 118 -34.97 -2.41 -8.55
C VAL A 118 -36.23 -1.71 -9.06
N GLU A 119 -36.05 -0.67 -9.86
CA GLU A 119 -37.14 0.08 -10.49
C GLU A 119 -37.18 -0.17 -12.01
N GLU A 120 -38.38 -0.12 -12.61
CA GLU A 120 -38.53 -0.16 -14.06
C GLU A 120 -37.82 1.04 -14.69
N GLY A 121 -37.02 0.79 -15.74
CA GLY A 121 -36.17 1.79 -16.40
C GLY A 121 -34.76 1.92 -15.82
N ALA A 122 -34.44 1.25 -14.70
CA ALA A 122 -33.09 1.29 -14.13
C ALA A 122 -32.06 0.69 -15.11
N LYS A 123 -30.92 1.37 -15.30
CA LYS A 123 -29.84 0.86 -16.15
C LYS A 123 -29.11 -0.28 -15.44
N VAL A 124 -28.77 -1.32 -16.18
CA VAL A 124 -28.14 -2.52 -15.63
C VAL A 124 -27.02 -3.02 -16.53
N GLN A 125 -26.01 -3.66 -15.92
CA GLN A 125 -25.14 -4.61 -16.58
C GLN A 125 -25.51 -6.01 -16.12
N PHE A 126 -25.54 -6.97 -17.04
CA PHE A 126 -25.83 -8.35 -16.72
C PHE A 126 -25.14 -9.28 -17.70
N LYS A 127 -24.88 -10.51 -17.28
CA LYS A 127 -24.56 -11.62 -18.19
C LYS A 127 -25.85 -12.38 -18.50
N ALA A 128 -25.93 -12.98 -19.67
CA ALA A 128 -27.10 -13.77 -20.04
C ALA A 128 -26.73 -15.02 -20.82
N ALA A 129 -27.44 -16.11 -20.55
CA ALA A 129 -27.30 -17.40 -21.21
C ALA A 129 -28.68 -18.01 -21.48
N MET A 130 -28.76 -18.98 -22.39
CA MET A 130 -30.02 -19.69 -22.66
C MET A 130 -30.26 -20.75 -21.58
N GLY A 131 -31.30 -20.56 -20.76
CA GLY A 131 -31.78 -21.52 -19.76
C GLY A 131 -32.95 -22.36 -20.28
N GLU A 132 -33.47 -23.27 -19.44
CA GLU A 132 -34.57 -24.18 -19.79
C GLU A 132 -35.89 -23.46 -20.12
N LYS A 133 -36.10 -22.26 -19.57
CA LYS A 133 -37.33 -21.46 -19.73
C LYS A 133 -37.14 -20.21 -20.60
N GLY A 134 -35.98 -20.06 -21.24
CA GLY A 134 -35.61 -18.88 -22.03
C GLY A 134 -34.29 -18.27 -21.56
N PRO A 135 -33.90 -17.10 -22.09
CA PRO A 135 -32.66 -16.44 -21.68
C PRO A 135 -32.77 -15.97 -20.22
N GLU A 136 -31.82 -16.40 -19.40
CA GLU A 136 -31.74 -16.09 -17.97
C GLU A 136 -30.50 -15.23 -17.70
N ALA A 137 -30.69 -14.18 -16.89
CA ALA A 137 -29.64 -13.28 -16.47
C ALA A 137 -28.85 -13.89 -15.31
N SER A 138 -27.56 -13.62 -15.29
CA SER A 138 -26.65 -13.88 -14.19
C SER A 138 -25.82 -12.63 -13.93
N GLU A 139 -25.33 -12.46 -12.70
CA GLU A 139 -24.48 -11.31 -12.31
C GLU A 139 -25.13 -9.96 -12.69
N VAL A 140 -26.35 -9.71 -12.22
CA VAL A 140 -27.07 -8.47 -12.49
C VAL A 140 -26.57 -7.35 -11.59
N GLN A 141 -26.10 -6.27 -12.18
CA GLN A 141 -25.61 -5.07 -11.50
C GLN A 141 -26.44 -3.86 -11.95
N VAL A 142 -27.14 -3.22 -11.01
CA VAL A 142 -27.85 -1.96 -11.29
C VAL A 142 -26.85 -0.82 -11.30
N MET A 143 -26.87 -0.04 -12.37
CA MET A 143 -26.10 1.20 -12.50
C MET A 143 -27.01 2.36 -12.16
N ASP A 144 -26.72 3.03 -11.05
CA ASP A 144 -27.49 4.19 -10.62
C ASP A 144 -27.44 5.30 -11.68
N ALA A 145 -28.61 5.79 -12.08
CA ALA A 145 -28.71 6.97 -12.93
C ALA A 145 -28.38 8.19 -12.08
N GLY A 146 -27.13 8.65 -12.12
CA GLY A 146 -26.82 10.02 -11.76
C GLY A 146 -27.78 10.95 -12.51
N LYS A 147 -28.51 11.81 -11.77
CA LYS A 147 -29.33 12.88 -12.35
C LYS A 147 -28.56 13.53 -13.50
N ALA A 148 -29.16 13.50 -14.68
CA ALA A 148 -28.61 14.13 -15.88
C ALA A 148 -28.29 15.60 -15.59
N MET A 149 -27.00 15.95 -15.56
CA MET A 149 -26.57 17.32 -15.80
C MET A 149 -26.75 17.59 -17.28
N ASP A 150 -27.70 18.46 -17.60
CA ASP A 150 -27.86 19.07 -18.89
C ASP A 150 -26.58 19.88 -19.19
N LEU A 151 -25.79 19.44 -20.16
CA LEU A 151 -24.63 20.16 -20.68
C LEU A 151 -25.12 21.01 -21.87
N PRO A 152 -25.11 22.34 -21.82
CA PRO A 152 -25.25 23.13 -23.03
C PRO A 152 -23.97 23.04 -23.86
N ALA A 153 -24.16 22.84 -25.16
CA ALA A 153 -23.11 22.79 -26.18
C ALA A 153 -22.40 24.14 -26.35
N ASP A 154 -21.12 24.08 -26.70
CA ASP A 154 -20.26 25.21 -27.07
C ASP A 154 -20.83 26.03 -28.25
N ASP A 155 -20.78 27.37 -28.14
CA ASP A 155 -20.49 28.26 -29.26
C ASP A 155 -19.78 29.55 -28.78
N ALA A 156 -18.94 30.06 -29.66
CA ALA A 156 -17.88 31.04 -29.52
C ALA A 156 -18.33 32.51 -29.37
N SER A 157 -17.44 33.28 -28.73
CA SER A 157 -17.13 34.70 -28.94
C SER A 157 -18.25 35.74 -29.12
N THR A 158 -18.33 36.74 -28.24
CA THR A 158 -17.84 38.11 -28.49
C THR A 158 -18.16 39.08 -27.34
N ASP A 159 -17.21 39.98 -27.14
CA ASP A 159 -17.16 41.31 -26.51
C ASP A 159 -18.46 42.06 -26.08
N ARG A 160 -18.28 42.89 -25.03
CA ARG A 160 -18.97 44.14 -24.62
C ARG A 160 -19.98 44.18 -23.44
N THR A 161 -19.48 44.84 -22.39
CA THR A 161 -20.05 45.98 -21.63
C THR A 161 -21.41 45.94 -20.90
N SER A 162 -21.32 46.42 -19.65
CA SER A 162 -22.25 47.29 -18.89
C SER A 162 -23.52 46.74 -18.21
N SER A 163 -23.49 46.89 -16.88
CA SER A 163 -24.49 47.54 -15.99
C SER A 163 -25.86 46.91 -15.70
N ALA A 164 -26.14 46.95 -14.39
CA ALA A 164 -27.43 47.25 -13.73
C ALA A 164 -28.39 46.10 -13.40
N GLY A 165 -28.76 46.05 -12.10
CA GLY A 165 -30.16 45.91 -11.71
C GLY A 165 -30.57 44.61 -11.03
N TYR A 166 -30.35 44.51 -9.72
CA TYR A 166 -31.23 43.73 -8.85
C TYR A 166 -32.40 44.62 -8.38
N PRO A 167 -33.66 44.16 -8.48
CA PRO A 167 -34.72 44.63 -7.61
C PRO A 167 -34.99 43.59 -6.50
N ALA A 168 -34.91 44.06 -5.26
CA ALA A 168 -35.56 43.45 -4.10
C ALA A 168 -37.05 43.86 -4.06
N MET A 169 -37.94 43.04 -3.47
CA MET A 169 -39.08 43.36 -2.55
C MET A 169 -39.80 42.03 -2.18
N LYS A 170 -39.80 41.59 -0.90
CA LYS A 170 -40.83 41.75 0.18
C LYS A 170 -42.15 40.97 -0.05
N GLU A 171 -42.92 40.44 0.90
CA GLU A 171 -42.88 40.15 2.35
C GLU A 171 -44.19 39.38 2.70
N GLY A 172 -44.19 38.63 3.81
CA GLY A 172 -45.40 38.31 4.62
C GLY A 172 -45.92 36.87 4.53
N LYS A 173 -46.32 36.16 5.61
CA LYS A 173 -46.52 36.47 7.04
C LYS A 173 -46.51 35.14 7.84
N THR A 174 -46.01 35.19 9.08
CA THR A 174 -46.20 34.19 10.16
C THR A 174 -47.53 34.41 10.91
N PRO A 175 -47.93 33.49 11.81
CA PRO A 175 -47.73 33.71 13.27
C PRO A 175 -47.22 32.45 14.01
N ALA A 176 -46.19 32.54 14.88
CA ALA A 176 -46.23 32.75 16.35
C ALA A 176 -46.85 31.56 17.14
N LYS A 177 -46.20 30.92 18.14
CA LYS A 177 -45.66 31.42 19.43
C LYS A 177 -44.69 30.38 20.04
N GLN A 178 -43.47 30.78 20.44
CA GLN A 178 -42.99 31.15 21.80
C GLN A 178 -42.69 29.97 22.74
N GLU A 179 -41.42 29.68 23.08
CA GLU A 179 -40.56 30.30 24.15
C GLU A 179 -40.82 29.63 25.53
N SER A 180 -39.89 29.31 26.45
CA SER A 180 -38.54 29.82 26.72
C SER A 180 -37.79 28.92 27.73
N ALA A 181 -36.45 28.92 27.63
CA ALA A 181 -35.44 29.11 28.70
C ALA A 181 -35.34 28.10 29.88
N ARG A 182 -34.25 27.32 29.98
CA ARG A 182 -32.90 27.64 30.59
C ARG A 182 -32.90 27.77 32.13
N LYS A 183 -32.21 26.85 32.83
CA LYS A 183 -30.89 27.02 33.50
C LYS A 183 -30.65 26.06 34.69
N ALA A 184 -29.46 25.44 34.65
CA ALA A 184 -28.40 25.40 35.68
C ALA A 184 -28.43 24.45 36.89
N ASN A 185 -27.21 23.91 37.11
CA ASN A 185 -26.51 23.46 38.33
C ASN A 185 -26.92 22.11 38.95
N GLN A 186 -26.07 21.07 38.98
CA GLN A 186 -24.71 20.89 39.56
C GLN A 186 -24.76 20.35 41.01
N ALA A 187 -23.90 19.34 41.26
CA ALA A 187 -23.45 18.76 42.54
C ALA A 187 -24.45 17.84 43.26
N GLU A 188 -24.25 16.51 43.26
CA GLU A 188 -23.25 15.69 43.97
C GLU A 188 -23.79 15.09 45.29
N LYS A 189 -23.47 13.79 45.45
CA LYS A 189 -23.17 13.07 46.69
C LYS A 189 -24.32 12.51 47.57
N ARG A 190 -24.39 11.17 47.44
CA ARG A 190 -24.01 10.15 48.44
C ARG A 190 -25.09 9.55 49.33
N ALA A 191 -24.94 8.22 49.39
CA ALA A 191 -25.32 7.26 50.43
C ALA A 191 -26.83 6.98 50.54
N GLY A 192 -27.31 5.75 50.54
CA GLY A 192 -26.65 4.46 50.71
C GLY A 192 -27.51 3.62 51.65
N LYS A 193 -27.54 2.30 51.40
CA LYS A 193 -27.92 1.24 52.35
C LYS A 193 -29.44 1.13 52.63
N ALA A 194 -30.07 -0.02 52.84
CA ALA A 194 -29.88 -1.44 52.53
C ALA A 194 -31.21 -2.15 52.90
N MET A 195 -31.41 -3.34 52.34
CA MET A 195 -32.09 -4.52 52.91
C MET A 195 -33.44 -4.38 53.65
N ASP A 196 -34.47 -5.06 53.14
CA ASP A 196 -35.04 -6.23 53.84
C ASP A 196 -35.95 -7.09 52.92
N LEU A 197 -35.74 -8.41 52.98
CA LEU A 197 -36.67 -9.51 52.66
C LEU A 197 -37.49 -9.79 53.95
N PRO A 198 -38.64 -10.54 54.00
CA PRO A 198 -38.96 -11.81 53.30
C PRO A 198 -40.41 -11.90 52.76
N ALA A 199 -40.72 -12.73 51.76
CA ALA A 199 -41.19 -14.14 51.79
C ALA A 199 -42.46 -14.42 52.62
N ASP A 200 -43.49 -14.96 51.94
CA ASP A 200 -44.47 -16.00 52.33
C ASP A 200 -45.73 -15.79 51.45
N ASP A 201 -46.01 -16.64 50.46
CA ASP A 201 -46.66 -17.97 50.50
C ASP A 201 -48.20 -17.89 50.42
N ASP A 202 -48.78 -18.94 49.84
CA ASP A 202 -50.20 -19.32 49.78
C ASP A 202 -51.03 -18.80 48.58
N SER A 203 -51.93 -19.55 47.94
CA SER A 203 -51.95 -20.92 47.40
C SER A 203 -53.25 -21.05 46.57
N THR A 204 -53.25 -22.01 45.65
CA THR A 204 -54.41 -22.82 45.17
C THR A 204 -55.54 -22.24 44.29
N ASP A 205 -55.60 -22.84 43.10
CA ASP A 205 -56.74 -23.55 42.46
C ASP A 205 -58.08 -22.88 42.13
N LEU A 206 -58.50 -23.04 40.86
CA LEU A 206 -59.74 -23.68 40.35
C LEU A 206 -59.77 -23.53 38.80
N LYS A 207 -59.68 -24.61 37.99
CA LYS A 207 -60.78 -25.33 37.28
C LYS A 207 -61.71 -24.40 36.47
N GLU A 208 -62.11 -24.57 35.20
CA GLU A 208 -62.42 -25.63 34.22
C GLU A 208 -62.53 -24.90 32.84
N GLY A 209 -62.40 -25.43 31.61
CA GLY A 209 -62.94 -26.63 31.02
C GLY A 209 -63.87 -26.31 29.82
N LYS A 210 -63.45 -26.75 28.61
CA LYS A 210 -64.25 -27.14 27.42
C LYS A 210 -64.61 -26.15 26.28
N THR A 211 -64.14 -26.60 25.10
CA THR A 211 -64.62 -26.46 23.72
C THR A 211 -66.08 -26.90 23.48
N PRO A 212 -66.62 -26.61 22.29
CA PRO A 212 -67.12 -27.72 21.45
C PRO A 212 -66.81 -27.59 19.94
N ALA A 213 -67.05 -28.69 19.24
CA ALA A 213 -66.60 -29.01 17.88
C ALA A 213 -67.73 -29.12 16.83
N LYS A 214 -67.29 -29.09 15.55
CA LYS A 214 -67.72 -29.88 14.37
C LYS A 214 -69.10 -29.72 13.70
N ARG A 215 -69.05 -29.66 12.35
CA ARG A 215 -69.76 -30.45 11.31
C ARG A 215 -69.34 -29.91 9.92
N GLN A 216 -69.34 -30.58 8.76
CA GLN A 216 -69.22 -31.97 8.25
C GLN A 216 -69.36 -31.88 6.71
N GLY A 217 -68.45 -32.53 5.93
CA GLY A 217 -68.49 -33.10 4.54
C GLY A 217 -69.38 -32.54 3.39
N PRO A 218 -69.37 -33.16 2.17
CA PRO A 218 -68.78 -34.46 1.80
C PRO A 218 -67.99 -34.54 0.45
N ASP A 219 -67.51 -35.77 0.18
CA ASP A 219 -66.65 -36.34 -0.89
C ASP A 219 -67.12 -36.25 -2.37
N LYS A 220 -66.18 -36.51 -3.29
CA LYS A 220 -66.30 -37.56 -4.34
C LYS A 220 -64.96 -37.94 -5.02
N GLU A 221 -64.75 -39.25 -5.12
CA GLU A 221 -63.72 -40.01 -5.84
C GLU A 221 -64.18 -40.36 -7.28
N SER A 222 -63.26 -40.54 -8.26
CA SER A 222 -63.25 -41.67 -9.26
C SER A 222 -62.23 -41.54 -10.42
N ALA A 223 -61.36 -42.56 -10.53
CA ALA A 223 -61.02 -43.37 -11.73
C ALA A 223 -59.93 -42.99 -12.78
N ARG A 224 -58.80 -43.74 -12.69
CA ARG A 224 -58.17 -44.69 -13.65
C ARG A 224 -57.88 -44.33 -15.14
N LYS A 225 -56.59 -44.50 -15.54
CA LYS A 225 -56.00 -45.43 -16.56
C LYS A 225 -54.52 -45.01 -16.81
N ALA A 226 -53.48 -45.78 -16.49
CA ALA A 226 -52.92 -46.97 -17.16
C ALA A 226 -52.54 -46.76 -18.64
N ASN A 227 -51.22 -46.67 -18.94
CA ASN A 227 -50.64 -47.37 -20.09
C ASN A 227 -49.15 -47.71 -19.89
N GLN A 228 -48.76 -48.87 -20.42
CA GLN A 228 -47.48 -49.58 -20.28
C GLN A 228 -46.56 -49.40 -21.49
N GLY A 229 -45.27 -49.72 -21.31
CA GLY A 229 -44.28 -50.15 -22.33
C GLY A 229 -42.85 -49.93 -21.80
N LYS A 230 -42.13 -50.94 -21.27
CA LYS A 230 -41.27 -51.97 -21.94
C LYS A 230 -40.35 -51.33 -22.99
N GLU A 231 -39.01 -51.40 -22.89
CA GLU A 231 -38.09 -52.57 -23.01
C GLU A 231 -36.80 -52.35 -22.17
N LYS A 232 -36.25 -53.32 -21.40
CA LYS A 232 -35.22 -54.36 -21.74
C LYS A 232 -34.00 -53.83 -22.53
N ALA A 233 -32.74 -54.25 -22.34
CA ALA A 233 -31.98 -55.02 -21.35
C ALA A 233 -30.51 -55.09 -21.85
N GLY A 234 -29.54 -55.18 -20.92
CA GLY A 234 -28.20 -55.79 -21.14
C GLY A 234 -27.10 -54.86 -21.69
N LYS A 235 -25.80 -55.08 -21.45
CA LYS A 235 -25.07 -56.09 -20.66
C LYS A 235 -23.60 -55.62 -20.55
N ALA A 236 -22.91 -56.12 -19.53
CA ALA A 236 -21.53 -55.82 -19.13
C ALA A 236 -20.41 -56.49 -19.96
N MET A 237 -19.16 -56.19 -19.55
CA MET A 237 -17.83 -56.77 -19.88
C MET A 237 -17.15 -56.14 -21.11
N GLY A 238 -15.84 -55.89 -21.15
CA GLY A 238 -14.69 -56.20 -20.29
C GLY A 238 -13.40 -55.82 -21.05
N LEU A 239 -12.30 -55.62 -20.33
CA LEU A 239 -10.92 -55.36 -20.84
C LEU A 239 -10.44 -56.48 -21.80
N PRO A 240 -9.41 -56.26 -22.66
CA PRO A 240 -8.00 -56.37 -22.22
C PRO A 240 -7.01 -55.42 -22.92
N ALA A 241 -5.77 -55.48 -22.43
CA ALA A 241 -4.58 -54.75 -22.85
C ALA A 241 -3.73 -55.52 -23.90
N ASP A 242 -2.69 -54.81 -24.37
CA ASP A 242 -1.39 -55.23 -24.90
C ASP A 242 -1.17 -55.47 -26.42
N ASP A 243 -0.29 -54.59 -26.97
CA ASP A 243 1.00 -54.88 -27.64
C ASP A 243 1.20 -54.56 -29.15
N ASP A 244 2.36 -53.91 -29.38
CA ASP A 244 3.28 -53.83 -30.54
C ASP A 244 2.75 -53.39 -31.94
N SER A 245 3.40 -52.58 -32.77
CA SER A 245 4.83 -52.26 -32.95
C SER A 245 5.01 -51.12 -33.99
N THR A 246 6.11 -50.37 -33.85
CA THR A 246 6.94 -49.67 -34.88
C THR A 246 6.30 -48.61 -35.78
N ASP A 247 6.79 -47.35 -35.81
CA ASP A 247 8.03 -47.04 -36.53
C ASP A 247 8.83 -45.81 -36.01
N ARG A 248 10.14 -45.82 -36.29
CA ARG A 248 11.25 -45.11 -35.62
C ARG A 248 11.73 -43.80 -36.31
N ILE A 249 12.05 -42.77 -35.48
CA ILE A 249 13.32 -42.00 -35.30
C ILE A 249 13.92 -41.22 -36.53
N PRO A 250 14.72 -40.10 -36.41
CA PRO A 250 15.19 -39.25 -35.28
C PRO A 250 15.04 -37.70 -35.46
N PRO A 251 15.43 -36.90 -34.43
CA PRO A 251 15.75 -35.47 -34.56
C PRO A 251 17.26 -35.22 -34.79
N ALA A 252 17.61 -34.10 -35.43
CA ALA A 252 18.98 -33.65 -35.63
C ALA A 252 19.24 -32.28 -34.96
N GLU A 253 20.39 -32.21 -34.30
CA GLU A 253 21.00 -31.07 -33.60
C GLU A 253 21.76 -30.10 -34.54
N PRO A 254 22.34 -28.98 -34.04
CA PRO A 254 22.48 -27.72 -34.79
C PRO A 254 23.84 -27.52 -35.50
N ALA A 255 23.87 -26.58 -36.44
CA ALA A 255 25.07 -26.18 -37.18
C ALA A 255 25.57 -24.78 -36.81
N VAL A 256 26.88 -24.70 -36.59
CA VAL A 256 27.73 -23.51 -36.37
C VAL A 256 28.30 -23.00 -37.71
N LYS A 257 28.51 -21.67 -37.85
CA LYS A 257 29.54 -20.92 -38.66
C LYS A 257 29.10 -19.44 -38.77
N ASP A 258 29.91 -18.38 -38.83
CA ASP A 258 31.32 -18.08 -38.56
C ASP A 258 31.48 -16.53 -38.68
N LYS A 259 32.31 -15.90 -37.83
CA LYS A 259 33.16 -14.69 -38.02
C LYS A 259 32.62 -13.36 -38.61
N LYS A 260 32.76 -12.27 -37.83
CA LYS A 260 33.78 -11.20 -38.05
C LYS A 260 33.77 -10.10 -36.96
N THR A 261 34.93 -9.89 -36.34
CA THR A 261 35.33 -8.70 -35.56
C THR A 261 35.74 -7.55 -36.49
N PRO A 262 35.77 -6.30 -35.99
CA PRO A 262 37.05 -5.61 -35.81
C PRO A 262 37.12 -4.94 -34.42
N ALA A 263 38.17 -5.21 -33.63
CA ALA A 263 39.48 -4.54 -33.61
C ALA A 263 39.51 -3.37 -32.60
N ASN A 264 40.27 -3.62 -31.53
CA ASN A 264 40.56 -2.74 -30.41
C ASN A 264 41.84 -1.91 -30.70
N ARG A 265 41.97 -0.70 -30.16
CA ARG A 265 43.26 -0.02 -29.94
C ARG A 265 43.24 0.77 -28.63
N PRO A 266 44.41 0.98 -28.00
CA PRO A 266 44.59 0.77 -26.57
C PRO A 266 44.86 2.07 -25.82
N THR A 267 44.60 2.07 -24.51
CA THR A 267 45.30 2.96 -23.58
C THR A 267 45.71 2.16 -22.33
N GLN A 268 47.02 2.16 -22.10
CA GLN A 268 47.65 1.70 -20.87
C GLN A 268 47.53 2.78 -19.79
N GLY A 269 47.47 2.31 -18.53
CA GLY A 269 48.10 2.98 -17.39
C GLY A 269 47.22 3.94 -16.61
N LEU A 270 46.81 3.56 -15.39
CA LEU A 270 47.39 4.08 -14.14
C LEU A 270 46.66 3.49 -12.91
N SER A 271 47.48 2.94 -12.02
CA SER A 271 47.36 2.75 -10.56
C SER A 271 46.00 2.53 -9.89
N LYS A 272 45.91 1.36 -9.23
CA LYS A 272 45.06 1.06 -8.06
C LYS A 272 45.46 1.96 -6.88
N GLN A 273 44.48 2.64 -6.26
CA GLN A 273 44.34 2.85 -4.80
C GLN A 273 43.18 3.82 -4.53
N SER A 274 42.02 3.29 -4.12
CA SER A 274 41.00 3.94 -3.26
C SER A 274 39.69 3.13 -3.28
N ALA A 275 39.73 1.89 -2.79
CA ALA A 275 38.54 1.11 -2.52
C ALA A 275 38.43 0.92 -1.00
N GLY A 276 37.85 1.89 -0.31
CA GLY A 276 37.74 1.86 1.16
C GLY A 276 36.55 2.61 1.77
N LYS A 277 35.80 3.43 1.03
CA LYS A 277 34.67 4.21 1.58
C LYS A 277 33.30 3.98 0.92
N ALA A 278 33.19 3.06 -0.05
CA ALA A 278 31.94 2.77 -0.75
C ALA A 278 31.15 1.56 -0.21
N ASN A 279 31.66 0.84 0.82
CA ASN A 279 31.09 -0.46 1.20
C ASN A 279 30.05 -0.41 2.32
N GLN A 280 30.03 0.64 3.16
CA GLN A 280 29.09 0.74 4.29
C GLN A 280 27.63 1.00 3.86
N GLY A 281 27.40 1.73 2.76
CA GLY A 281 26.07 1.91 2.19
C GLY A 281 25.47 0.63 1.57
N SER A 282 26.31 -0.33 1.16
CA SER A 282 25.86 -1.59 0.56
C SER A 282 25.44 -2.65 1.59
N GLU A 283 25.99 -2.56 2.80
CA GLU A 283 25.77 -3.51 3.88
C GLU A 283 24.48 -3.19 4.64
N ALA A 284 24.21 -1.90 4.89
CA ALA A 284 22.94 -1.41 5.41
C ALA A 284 21.75 -1.73 4.48
N ALA A 285 21.91 -1.51 3.16
CA ALA A 285 20.90 -1.85 2.17
C ALA A 285 20.65 -3.37 2.07
N ARG A 286 21.69 -4.20 2.19
CA ARG A 286 21.53 -5.67 2.22
C ARG A 286 20.86 -6.16 3.50
N LYS A 287 21.14 -5.53 4.64
CA LYS A 287 20.51 -5.85 5.92
C LYS A 287 19.02 -5.46 5.93
N ALA A 288 18.69 -4.26 5.47
CA ALA A 288 17.30 -3.79 5.32
C ALA A 288 16.49 -4.70 4.36
N ASN A 289 17.09 -5.13 3.26
CA ASN A 289 16.42 -6.02 2.30
C ASN A 289 16.21 -7.44 2.87
N LYS A 290 17.11 -7.93 3.74
CA LYS A 290 16.97 -9.22 4.42
C LYS A 290 15.94 -9.19 5.55
N GLU A 291 15.87 -8.10 6.31
CA GLU A 291 14.85 -7.86 7.34
C GLU A 291 13.45 -7.66 6.71
N SER A 292 13.35 -6.93 5.60
CA SER A 292 12.08 -6.76 4.86
C SER A 292 11.55 -8.09 4.30
N ALA A 293 12.42 -8.97 3.79
CA ALA A 293 12.02 -10.30 3.33
C ALA A 293 11.57 -11.24 4.47
N ALA A 294 12.24 -11.21 5.62
CA ALA A 294 11.85 -11.98 6.79
C ALA A 294 10.51 -11.50 7.37
N ASN A 295 10.32 -10.18 7.45
CA ASN A 295 9.06 -9.57 7.88
C ASN A 295 7.93 -9.88 6.90
N ALA A 296 8.19 -9.93 5.58
CA ALA A 296 7.16 -10.26 4.57
C ALA A 296 6.62 -11.69 4.70
N HIS A 297 7.47 -12.66 5.05
CA HIS A 297 7.03 -14.04 5.25
C HIS A 297 6.30 -14.22 6.59
N SER A 298 6.79 -13.60 7.67
CA SER A 298 6.09 -13.57 8.97
C SER A 298 4.74 -12.89 8.87
N ALA A 299 4.69 -11.75 8.16
CA ALA A 299 3.48 -10.97 7.94
C ALA A 299 2.44 -11.67 7.07
N ALA A 300 2.80 -12.76 6.39
CA ALA A 300 1.91 -13.54 5.52
C ALA A 300 1.27 -14.74 6.22
N GLY A 301 1.52 -14.97 7.52
CA GLY A 301 0.81 -16.00 8.29
C GLY A 301 1.04 -17.42 7.77
N GLY A 302 2.24 -17.71 7.25
CA GLY A 302 2.58 -19.02 6.69
C GLY A 302 2.23 -19.23 5.21
N PHE A 303 1.69 -18.21 4.52
CA PHE A 303 1.55 -18.18 3.06
C PHE A 303 2.82 -17.62 2.38
N ASP A 304 3.00 -17.84 1.06
CA ASP A 304 4.16 -17.32 0.33
C ASP A 304 4.10 -15.79 0.19
N SER A 305 2.89 -15.20 0.23
CA SER A 305 2.69 -13.76 0.27
C SER A 305 1.33 -13.35 0.84
N LEU A 306 1.22 -12.09 1.29
CA LEU A 306 -0.06 -11.50 1.74
C LEU A 306 -1.15 -11.57 0.66
N ARG A 307 -0.75 -11.45 -0.62
CA ARG A 307 -1.67 -11.56 -1.77
C ARG A 307 -2.24 -12.97 -1.91
N GLU A 308 -1.40 -13.98 -1.68
CA GLU A 308 -1.84 -15.38 -1.70
C GLU A 308 -2.78 -15.66 -0.52
N ALA A 309 -2.41 -15.21 0.69
CA ALA A 309 -3.26 -15.34 1.88
C ALA A 309 -4.65 -14.73 1.64
N TYR A 310 -4.72 -13.51 1.10
CA TYR A 310 -5.99 -12.86 0.76
C TYR A 310 -6.76 -13.61 -0.34
N GLY A 311 -6.07 -14.21 -1.31
CA GLY A 311 -6.69 -15.02 -2.34
C GLY A 311 -7.26 -16.34 -1.83
N ALA A 312 -6.63 -16.93 -0.80
CA ALA A 312 -7.00 -18.23 -0.26
C ALA A 312 -8.17 -18.14 0.74
N ILE A 313 -8.11 -17.19 1.67
CA ILE A 313 -9.07 -17.11 2.79
C ILE A 313 -9.80 -15.76 2.88
N GLY A 314 -9.39 -14.76 2.10
CA GLY A 314 -9.92 -13.40 2.19
C GLY A 314 -9.22 -12.55 3.27
N PRO A 315 -9.25 -11.21 3.15
CA PRO A 315 -8.57 -10.32 4.09
C PRO A 315 -9.16 -10.40 5.51
N ASP A 316 -10.48 -10.44 5.66
CA ASP A 316 -11.12 -10.52 6.99
C ASP A 316 -10.71 -11.79 7.74
N ALA A 317 -10.82 -12.97 7.10
CA ALA A 317 -10.44 -14.22 7.72
C ALA A 317 -8.93 -14.29 8.04
N TYR A 318 -8.11 -13.69 7.18
CA TYR A 318 -6.68 -13.56 7.42
C TYR A 318 -6.39 -12.78 8.71
N TYR A 319 -6.91 -11.57 8.81
CA TYR A 319 -6.65 -10.71 9.97
C TYR A 319 -7.30 -11.24 11.25
N GLN A 320 -8.45 -11.92 11.17
CA GLN A 320 -9.04 -12.61 12.33
C GLN A 320 -8.16 -13.73 12.89
N SER A 321 -7.37 -14.39 12.04
CA SER A 321 -6.52 -15.52 12.43
C SER A 321 -5.07 -15.16 12.72
N HIS A 322 -4.56 -14.08 12.11
CA HIS A 322 -3.13 -13.68 12.17
C HIS A 322 -2.92 -12.23 12.62
N GLY A 323 -3.99 -11.51 12.99
CA GLY A 323 -3.92 -10.08 13.34
C GLY A 323 -3.14 -9.78 14.62
N THR A 324 -3.11 -10.71 15.57
CA THR A 324 -2.39 -10.57 16.86
C THR A 324 -0.88 -10.47 16.69
N ASP A 325 -0.32 -11.14 15.69
CA ASP A 325 1.12 -11.20 15.41
C ASP A 325 1.50 -10.42 14.14
N TYR A 326 0.59 -9.57 13.65
CA TYR A 326 0.78 -8.84 12.39
C TYR A 326 1.95 -7.85 12.49
N ARG A 327 2.74 -7.76 11.42
CA ARG A 327 3.76 -6.71 11.20
C ARG A 327 3.73 -6.27 9.76
N ASN A 328 3.77 -4.97 9.50
CA ASN A 328 3.85 -4.48 8.13
C ASN A 328 5.26 -4.70 7.56
N PRO A 329 5.43 -5.44 6.45
CA PRO A 329 6.75 -5.69 5.86
C PRO A 329 7.39 -4.46 5.20
N HIS A 330 6.61 -3.40 5.01
CA HIS A 330 7.02 -2.12 4.44
C HIS A 330 7.21 -1.03 5.52
N GLU A 331 7.37 -1.41 6.79
CA GLU A 331 7.48 -0.49 7.93
C GLU A 331 8.45 0.68 7.71
N SER A 332 9.72 0.41 7.37
CA SER A 332 10.73 1.47 7.19
C SER A 332 10.35 2.43 6.07
N ILE A 333 9.90 1.89 4.92
CA ILE A 333 9.48 2.67 3.76
C ILE A 333 8.23 3.51 4.10
N LEU A 334 7.29 2.94 4.85
CA LEU A 334 6.09 3.64 5.29
C LEU A 334 6.43 4.79 6.24
N ILE A 335 7.28 4.55 7.25
CA ILE A 335 7.69 5.56 8.23
C ILE A 335 8.40 6.73 7.56
N GLU A 336 9.37 6.45 6.69
CA GLU A 336 10.11 7.50 5.96
C GLU A 336 9.20 8.29 5.01
N GLY A 337 8.31 7.60 4.28
CA GLY A 337 7.33 8.25 3.41
C GLY A 337 6.34 9.13 4.18
N LEU A 338 5.82 8.64 5.31
CA LEU A 338 4.93 9.42 6.18
C LEU A 338 5.63 10.68 6.72
N SER A 339 6.90 10.56 7.14
CA SER A 339 7.69 11.70 7.60
C SER A 339 7.83 12.78 6.51
N GLN A 340 8.06 12.38 5.25
CA GLN A 340 8.08 13.31 4.12
C GLN A 340 6.70 13.96 3.91
N GLY A 341 5.62 13.18 3.88
CA GLY A 341 4.26 13.70 3.68
C GLY A 341 3.79 14.66 4.79
N LEU A 342 4.12 14.36 6.05
CA LEU A 342 3.85 15.25 7.19
C LEU A 342 4.67 16.53 7.13
N THR A 343 5.91 16.46 6.64
CA THR A 343 6.75 17.64 6.42
C THR A 343 6.18 18.55 5.34
N GLU A 344 5.71 17.99 4.21
CA GLU A 344 5.03 18.76 3.16
C GLU A 344 3.76 19.46 3.69
N LEU A 345 2.98 18.76 4.53
CA LEU A 345 1.81 19.34 5.18
C LEU A 345 2.16 20.47 6.16
N GLU A 346 3.25 20.33 6.90
CA GLU A 346 3.73 21.33 7.86
C GLU A 346 4.28 22.57 7.14
N ASP A 347 5.08 22.37 6.08
CA ASP A 347 5.60 23.45 5.22
C ASP A 347 4.45 24.21 4.54
N ALA A 348 3.36 23.53 4.18
CA ALA A 348 2.13 24.15 3.68
C ALA A 348 1.28 24.84 4.77
N GLY A 349 1.62 24.67 6.06
CA GLY A 349 0.87 25.20 7.20
C GLY A 349 -0.47 24.52 7.45
N LEU A 350 -0.68 23.33 6.90
CA LEU A 350 -1.92 22.56 7.05
C LEU A 350 -1.92 21.71 8.34
N VAL A 351 -0.72 21.44 8.87
CA VAL A 351 -0.51 20.92 10.23
C VAL A 351 0.49 21.82 10.94
N ASP A 352 0.41 21.90 12.26
CA ASP A 352 1.35 22.66 13.09
C ASP A 352 1.66 21.85 14.34
N GLY A 353 2.78 21.11 14.30
CA GLY A 353 3.24 20.35 15.46
C GLY A 353 3.92 21.23 16.51
N SER A 354 4.22 22.50 16.22
CA SER A 354 5.05 23.34 17.10
C SER A 354 4.26 24.06 18.19
N SER A 355 2.99 24.39 17.92
CA SER A 355 2.15 25.14 18.87
C SER A 355 1.47 24.24 19.89
N VAL A 356 0.91 23.11 19.43
CA VAL A 356 0.30 22.06 20.24
C VAL A 356 0.59 20.71 19.61
N GLY A 357 0.56 19.65 20.43
CA GLY A 357 0.71 18.29 19.92
C GLY A 357 -0.43 17.95 18.96
N LEU A 358 -0.11 17.34 17.82
CA LEU A 358 -1.13 16.95 16.83
C LEU A 358 -2.08 15.93 17.44
N HIS A 359 -3.39 16.15 17.26
CA HIS A 359 -4.39 15.13 17.55
C HIS A 359 -4.54 14.20 16.35
N VAL A 360 -4.08 12.95 16.48
CA VAL A 360 -3.93 12.01 15.36
C VAL A 360 -4.78 10.77 15.57
N LEU A 361 -5.48 10.36 14.51
CA LEU A 361 -6.09 9.02 14.41
C LEU A 361 -5.26 8.13 13.48
N ASP A 362 -4.76 7.01 13.99
CA ASP A 362 -4.18 5.93 13.19
C ASP A 362 -5.27 4.90 12.87
N LEU A 363 -5.87 5.03 11.68
CA LEU A 363 -7.00 4.22 11.21
C LEU A 363 -6.51 2.97 10.47
N GLY A 364 -6.91 1.80 10.94
CA GLY A 364 -6.37 0.53 10.48
C GLY A 364 -4.90 0.42 10.87
N CYS A 365 -4.61 0.63 12.16
CA CYS A 365 -3.28 0.93 12.67
C CYS A 365 -2.24 -0.18 12.48
N GLY A 366 -2.67 -1.41 12.13
CA GLY A 366 -1.76 -2.55 12.09
C GLY A 366 -1.11 -2.75 13.46
N SER A 367 0.21 -2.97 13.47
CA SER A 367 0.94 -3.04 14.74
C SER A 367 1.41 -1.66 15.25
N GLY A 368 1.09 -0.57 14.54
CA GLY A 368 1.42 0.80 14.93
C GLY A 368 2.51 1.47 14.10
N GLU A 369 2.77 0.99 12.88
CA GLU A 369 3.82 1.55 12.02
C GLU A 369 3.59 3.02 11.67
N ALA A 370 2.34 3.42 11.42
CA ALA A 370 2.00 4.82 11.15
C ALA A 370 2.15 5.69 12.39
N SER A 371 1.68 5.23 13.55
CA SER A 371 1.90 5.87 14.85
C SER A 371 3.38 6.09 15.15
N LEU A 372 4.24 5.08 14.93
CA LEU A 372 5.69 5.23 15.05
C LEU A 372 6.25 6.28 14.09
N GLY A 373 5.74 6.32 12.84
CA GLY A 373 6.13 7.34 11.87
C GLY A 373 5.82 8.76 12.33
N VAL A 374 4.66 8.99 12.95
CA VAL A 374 4.30 10.30 13.51
C VAL A 374 5.18 10.66 14.70
N MET A 375 5.45 9.71 15.60
CA MET A 375 6.32 9.94 16.75
C MET A 375 7.75 10.28 16.31
N GLN A 376 8.31 9.51 15.37
CA GLN A 376 9.65 9.78 14.82
C GLN A 376 9.72 11.11 14.08
N TRP A 377 8.69 11.45 13.29
CA TRP A 377 8.60 12.75 12.66
C TRP A 377 8.56 13.87 13.71
N THR A 378 7.81 13.70 14.80
CA THR A 378 7.78 14.67 15.90
C THR A 378 9.16 14.82 16.55
N ASP A 379 9.80 13.72 16.94
CA ASP A 379 11.08 13.71 17.64
C ASP A 379 12.25 14.25 16.78
N ALA A 380 12.12 14.20 15.45
CA ALA A 380 13.13 14.72 14.52
C ALA A 380 13.30 16.25 14.61
N ARG A 381 12.36 16.98 15.23
CA ARG A 381 12.37 18.45 15.35
C ARG A 381 11.98 18.86 16.77
N ARG A 382 12.93 19.45 17.50
CA ARG A 382 12.79 19.81 18.93
C ARG A 382 11.65 20.78 19.23
N ASP A 383 11.22 21.56 18.25
CA ASP A 383 10.10 22.51 18.38
C ASP A 383 8.73 21.83 18.36
N ARG A 384 8.64 20.61 17.83
CA ARG A 384 7.37 19.86 17.76
C ARG A 384 6.99 19.31 19.12
N GLN A 385 5.71 19.37 19.43
CA GLN A 385 5.12 18.86 20.66
C GLN A 385 4.69 17.40 20.47
N PRO A 386 4.80 16.55 21.51
CA PRO A 386 4.37 15.16 21.45
C PRO A 386 2.92 15.02 20.96
N PRO A 387 2.64 14.13 19.99
CA PRO A 387 1.29 13.95 19.45
C PRO A 387 0.38 13.24 20.46
N SER A 388 -0.92 13.51 20.37
CA SER A 388 -1.96 12.70 21.00
C SER A 388 -2.47 11.70 19.98
N ILE A 389 -2.10 10.42 20.12
CA ILE A 389 -2.43 9.37 19.17
C ILE A 389 -3.60 8.53 19.69
N THR A 390 -4.65 8.45 18.89
CA THR A 390 -5.74 7.49 18.99
C THR A 390 -5.53 6.44 17.90
N ALA A 391 -5.55 5.16 18.24
CA ALA A 391 -5.43 4.08 17.27
C ALA A 391 -6.73 3.28 17.18
N ALA A 392 -7.05 2.79 15.97
CA ALA A 392 -8.24 1.99 15.75
C ALA A 392 -8.00 0.88 14.72
N ASP A 393 -8.22 -0.37 15.11
CA ASP A 393 -8.27 -1.52 14.20
C ASP A 393 -9.05 -2.67 14.85
N PRO A 394 -10.06 -3.28 14.21
CA PRO A 394 -10.84 -4.34 14.83
C PRO A 394 -10.07 -5.67 14.98
N TYR A 395 -8.99 -5.87 14.23
CA TYR A 395 -8.29 -7.16 14.11
C TYR A 395 -6.86 -7.14 14.64
N THR A 396 -6.14 -6.03 14.48
CA THR A 396 -4.73 -5.88 14.88
C THR A 396 -4.54 -5.09 16.18
N PHE A 397 -5.64 -4.80 16.90
CA PHE A 397 -5.59 -4.02 18.14
C PHE A 397 -4.63 -4.62 19.19
N ASP A 398 -4.60 -5.94 19.37
CA ASP A 398 -3.69 -6.62 20.33
C ASP A 398 -2.22 -6.37 19.94
N ALA A 399 -1.89 -6.54 18.66
CA ALA A 399 -0.54 -6.31 18.12
C ALA A 399 -0.08 -4.86 18.36
N PHE A 400 -0.98 -3.89 18.14
CA PHE A 400 -0.73 -2.49 18.42
C PHE A 400 -0.49 -2.25 19.91
N GLN A 401 -1.37 -2.74 20.78
CA GLN A 401 -1.28 -2.49 22.23
C GLN A 401 -0.02 -3.09 22.83
N GLU A 402 0.35 -4.32 22.42
CA GLU A 402 1.58 -4.97 22.88
C GLU A 402 2.82 -4.20 22.43
N ARG A 403 2.85 -3.74 21.18
CA ARG A 403 4.02 -3.04 20.63
C ARG A 403 4.16 -1.61 21.15
N MET A 404 3.07 -0.86 21.16
CA MET A 404 3.09 0.59 21.42
C MET A 404 2.87 0.93 22.89
N GLY A 405 2.28 0.03 23.68
CA GLY A 405 1.87 0.32 25.05
C GLY A 405 0.79 1.41 25.15
N LEU A 406 0.10 1.70 24.04
CA LEU A 406 -0.96 2.70 23.92
C LEU A 406 -2.32 2.02 23.73
N PRO A 407 -3.43 2.62 24.20
CA PRO A 407 -4.76 2.07 23.96
C PRO A 407 -5.10 2.05 22.47
N CYS A 408 -5.78 0.99 22.03
CA CYS A 408 -6.29 0.86 20.67
C CYS A 408 -7.77 0.49 20.71
N HIS A 409 -8.58 1.21 19.94
CA HIS A 409 -10.00 0.93 19.77
C HIS A 409 -10.20 -0.19 18.74
N ARG A 410 -11.28 -0.94 18.88
CA ARG A 410 -11.68 -1.97 17.91
C ARG A 410 -12.66 -1.44 16.86
N TRP A 411 -12.65 -0.13 16.60
CA TRP A 411 -13.57 0.48 15.64
C TRP A 411 -13.29 -0.04 14.24
N SER A 412 -14.31 -0.62 13.62
CA SER A 412 -14.31 -1.01 12.23
C SER A 412 -14.65 0.18 11.31
N PHE A 413 -14.51 -0.02 10.00
CA PHE A 413 -15.02 0.96 9.04
C PHE A 413 -16.55 1.14 9.13
N GLN A 414 -17.27 0.14 9.65
CA GLN A 414 -18.71 0.27 9.92
C GLN A 414 -18.97 1.24 11.07
N ASP A 415 -18.26 1.08 12.18
CA ASP A 415 -18.40 1.97 13.32
C ASP A 415 -18.07 3.43 12.97
N VAL A 416 -17.05 3.65 12.12
CA VAL A 416 -16.71 4.99 11.61
C VAL A 416 -17.84 5.63 10.82
N VAL A 417 -18.49 4.86 9.93
CA VAL A 417 -19.64 5.34 9.15
C VAL A 417 -20.87 5.56 10.03
N ASP A 418 -21.06 4.70 11.03
CA ASP A 418 -22.14 4.79 12.01
C ASP A 418 -21.95 5.95 13.01
N GLY A 419 -20.81 6.66 12.93
CA GLY A 419 -20.59 7.92 13.62
C GLY A 419 -19.76 7.82 14.89
N VAL A 420 -19.02 6.74 15.13
CA VAL A 420 -18.22 6.59 16.36
C VAL A 420 -17.17 7.70 16.55
N LEU A 421 -16.73 8.33 15.46
CA LEU A 421 -15.79 9.45 15.52
C LEU A 421 -16.46 10.79 15.89
N GLU A 422 -17.79 10.87 15.92
CA GLU A 422 -18.52 12.09 16.30
C GLU A 422 -18.47 12.36 17.81
N ASP A 423 -18.21 11.32 18.61
CA ASP A 423 -18.01 11.41 20.05
C ASP A 423 -16.60 11.90 20.43
N GLU A 424 -15.67 11.89 19.47
CA GLU A 424 -14.28 12.34 19.65
C GLU A 424 -14.11 13.82 19.26
N PRO A 425 -13.19 14.55 19.93
CA PRO A 425 -12.79 15.86 19.43
C PRO A 425 -12.19 15.73 18.03
N PRO A 426 -12.37 16.72 17.14
CA PRO A 426 -11.88 16.62 15.78
C PRO A 426 -10.38 16.34 15.72
N PHE A 427 -9.98 15.43 14.83
CA PHE A 427 -8.56 15.11 14.61
C PHE A 427 -7.92 16.18 13.71
N ASP A 428 -6.67 16.51 13.99
CA ASP A 428 -5.86 17.31 13.07
C ASP A 428 -5.49 16.47 11.85
N VAL A 429 -5.09 15.22 12.10
CA VAL A 429 -4.66 14.28 11.06
C VAL A 429 -5.29 12.91 11.28
N VAL A 430 -5.90 12.34 10.25
CA VAL A 430 -6.18 10.90 10.17
C VAL A 430 -5.15 10.28 9.24
N ILE A 431 -4.48 9.23 9.69
CA ILE A 431 -3.58 8.44 8.85
C ILE A 431 -4.24 7.12 8.56
N ALA A 432 -4.33 6.79 7.28
CA ALA A 432 -4.88 5.55 6.78
C ALA A 432 -3.79 4.81 6.00
N ALA A 433 -3.02 3.99 6.70
CA ALA A 433 -1.93 3.23 6.11
C ALA A 433 -2.42 1.85 5.67
N PHE A 434 -2.36 1.57 4.37
CA PHE A 434 -2.67 0.25 3.78
C PHE A 434 -4.08 -0.30 4.13
N CYS A 435 -5.03 0.55 4.53
CA CYS A 435 -6.34 0.09 4.99
C CYS A 435 -7.51 0.53 4.08
N LEU A 436 -7.45 1.71 3.45
CA LEU A 436 -8.57 2.25 2.63
C LEU A 436 -8.82 1.54 1.29
N HIS A 437 -8.02 0.54 0.95
CA HIS A 437 -8.26 -0.31 -0.22
C HIS A 437 -9.00 -1.61 0.11
N LEU A 438 -9.23 -1.87 1.41
CA LEU A 438 -9.96 -3.01 1.92
C LEU A 438 -11.50 -2.84 1.80
N PRO A 439 -12.10 -1.65 2.07
CA PRO A 439 -13.53 -1.47 1.90
C PRO A 439 -13.98 -1.66 0.45
N ASP A 440 -15.19 -2.19 0.28
CA ASP A 440 -15.87 -2.22 -1.01
C ASP A 440 -16.09 -0.81 -1.57
N LYS A 441 -16.09 -0.68 -2.90
CA LYS A 441 -16.21 0.63 -3.58
C LYS A 441 -17.49 1.38 -3.21
N SER A 442 -18.61 0.68 -3.01
CA SER A 442 -19.88 1.27 -2.57
C SER A 442 -19.81 1.83 -1.15
N TYR A 443 -18.88 1.31 -0.35
CA TYR A 443 -18.73 1.63 1.06
C TYR A 443 -17.69 2.72 1.33
N LEU A 444 -16.77 2.91 0.38
CA LEU A 444 -15.69 3.89 0.47
C LEU A 444 -16.18 5.34 0.60
N GLN A 445 -17.22 5.74 -0.14
CA GLN A 445 -17.72 7.12 -0.09
C GLN A 445 -18.31 7.47 1.29
N PRO A 446 -19.24 6.69 1.87
CA PRO A 446 -19.71 6.91 3.24
C PRO A 446 -18.56 7.02 4.26
N LEU A 447 -17.57 6.13 4.16
CA LEU A 447 -16.38 6.14 5.03
C LEU A 447 -15.59 7.45 4.89
N LEU A 448 -15.25 7.85 3.66
CA LEU A 448 -14.51 9.08 3.41
C LEU A 448 -15.29 10.33 3.84
N SER A 449 -16.62 10.34 3.68
CA SER A 449 -17.45 11.45 4.14
C SER A 449 -17.56 11.52 5.67
N ALA A 450 -17.53 10.38 6.37
CA ALA A 450 -17.42 10.35 7.83
C ALA A 450 -16.07 10.91 8.30
N LEU A 451 -14.98 10.47 7.66
CA LEU A 451 -13.63 10.98 7.96
C LEU A 451 -13.49 12.48 7.69
N ALA A 452 -14.12 13.01 6.63
CA ALA A 452 -14.07 14.44 6.31
C ALA A 452 -14.69 15.28 7.43
N ARG A 453 -15.76 14.77 8.06
CA ARG A 453 -16.40 15.39 9.23
C ARG A 453 -15.62 15.17 10.53
N ALA A 454 -14.70 14.23 10.58
CA ALA A 454 -13.92 13.90 11.78
C ALA A 454 -12.56 14.61 11.83
N CYS A 455 -11.93 14.93 10.70
CA CYS A 455 -10.60 15.51 10.69
C CYS A 455 -10.37 16.65 9.69
N ARG A 456 -9.25 17.37 9.87
CA ARG A 456 -8.80 18.47 8.99
C ARG A 456 -7.98 17.94 7.82
N VAL A 457 -7.12 16.97 8.07
CA VAL A 457 -6.22 16.37 7.07
C VAL A 457 -6.33 14.85 7.10
N LEU A 458 -6.36 14.25 5.91
CA LEU A 458 -6.27 12.80 5.71
C LEU A 458 -4.97 12.47 4.97
N VAL A 459 -4.18 11.57 5.54
CA VAL A 459 -2.97 11.01 4.91
C VAL A 459 -3.26 9.56 4.53
N VAL A 460 -3.17 9.25 3.25
CA VAL A 460 -3.37 7.90 2.71
C VAL A 460 -2.04 7.35 2.25
N ALA A 461 -1.53 6.35 2.96
CA ALA A 461 -0.33 5.61 2.57
C ALA A 461 -0.75 4.29 1.93
N SER A 462 -0.30 4.02 0.70
CA SER A 462 -0.77 2.86 -0.06
C SER A 462 0.28 2.35 -1.05
N PRO A 463 0.34 1.03 -1.34
CA PRO A 463 1.29 0.46 -2.30
C PRO A 463 0.90 0.73 -3.77
N HIS A 464 -0.20 1.45 -3.98
CA HIS A 464 -0.78 1.75 -5.28
C HIS A 464 -1.68 2.98 -5.18
N LYS A 465 -2.03 3.61 -6.31
CA LYS A 465 -2.87 4.83 -6.34
C LYS A 465 -4.37 4.63 -6.04
N ARG A 466 -4.76 3.52 -5.40
CA ARG A 466 -6.15 3.26 -4.97
C ARG A 466 -6.28 3.38 -3.45
N PRO A 467 -7.43 3.84 -2.94
CA PRO A 467 -8.60 4.31 -3.69
C PRO A 467 -8.37 5.67 -4.37
N VAL A 468 -9.16 5.99 -5.39
CA VAL A 468 -9.21 7.34 -5.98
C VAL A 468 -10.16 8.17 -5.12
N ILE A 469 -9.66 9.27 -4.58
CA ILE A 469 -10.42 10.19 -3.73
C ILE A 469 -10.72 11.43 -4.56
N VAL A 470 -12.00 11.80 -4.63
CA VAL A 470 -12.49 12.92 -5.44
C VAL A 470 -13.17 13.98 -4.54
N PRO A 471 -13.28 15.24 -4.99
CA PRO A 471 -13.92 16.31 -4.21
C PRO A 471 -15.33 16.01 -3.72
N SER A 472 -16.12 15.25 -4.48
CA SER A 472 -17.47 14.84 -4.06
C SER A 472 -17.51 13.96 -2.82
N TYR A 473 -16.36 13.43 -2.36
CA TYR A 473 -16.26 12.66 -1.12
C TYR A 473 -15.87 13.53 0.09
N GLY A 474 -15.71 14.84 -0.09
CA GLY A 474 -15.36 15.80 0.97
C GLY A 474 -13.87 16.13 1.07
N TRP A 475 -13.07 15.83 0.03
CA TRP A 475 -11.61 15.92 0.07
C TRP A 475 -11.01 16.61 -1.14
N GLU A 476 -10.05 17.49 -0.90
CA GLU A 476 -9.22 18.09 -1.95
C GLU A 476 -7.75 17.73 -1.69
N GLU A 477 -6.97 17.51 -2.75
CA GLU A 477 -5.52 17.30 -2.61
C GLU A 477 -4.89 18.50 -1.87
N ALA A 478 -4.12 18.19 -0.82
CA ALA A 478 -3.53 19.19 0.05
C ALA A 478 -2.15 19.64 -0.43
N VAL A 479 -1.30 18.67 -0.76
CA VAL A 479 0.08 18.81 -1.21
C VAL A 479 0.38 17.73 -2.26
N PRO A 480 1.39 17.91 -3.13
CA PRO A 480 1.75 16.91 -4.13
C PRO A 480 2.00 15.53 -3.53
N GLU A 481 1.58 14.48 -4.25
CA GLU A 481 1.84 13.09 -3.87
C GLU A 481 3.35 12.84 -3.67
N VAL A 482 3.69 12.29 -2.49
CA VAL A 482 5.05 11.79 -2.21
C VAL A 482 5.09 10.30 -2.52
N LEU A 483 5.92 9.91 -3.48
CA LEU A 483 6.23 8.51 -3.77
C LEU A 483 7.57 8.16 -3.14
N HIS A 484 7.55 7.45 -2.02
CA HIS A 484 8.77 6.95 -1.38
C HIS A 484 8.93 5.45 -1.68
N GLU A 485 9.94 5.13 -2.49
CA GLU A 485 10.14 3.83 -3.12
C GLU A 485 8.89 3.28 -3.83
N ARG A 486 8.07 2.50 -3.13
CA ARG A 486 6.87 1.82 -3.63
C ARG A 486 5.60 2.24 -2.90
N VAL A 487 5.70 3.14 -1.94
CA VAL A 487 4.58 3.60 -1.12
C VAL A 487 4.19 5.01 -1.56
N HIS A 488 2.94 5.15 -1.98
CA HIS A 488 2.32 6.42 -2.33
C HIS A 488 1.73 7.04 -1.06
N ILE A 489 2.21 8.23 -0.70
CA ILE A 489 1.69 9.06 0.39
C ILE A 489 0.91 10.20 -0.25
N ARG A 490 -0.40 10.19 -0.05
CA ARG A 490 -1.32 11.17 -0.63
C ARG A 490 -2.01 11.91 0.50
N CYS A 491 -1.90 13.22 0.49
CA CYS A 491 -2.40 14.07 1.55
C CYS A 491 -3.59 14.88 1.05
N TYR A 492 -4.65 14.93 1.84
CA TYR A 492 -5.90 15.59 1.50
C TYR A 492 -6.34 16.52 2.62
N LYS A 493 -6.92 17.66 2.27
CA LYS A 493 -7.59 18.56 3.21
C LYS A 493 -9.10 18.32 3.15
N SER A 494 -9.74 18.35 4.31
CA SER A 494 -11.18 18.20 4.42
C SER A 494 -11.90 19.46 3.93
N LEU A 495 -12.92 19.26 3.10
CA LEU A 495 -13.85 20.31 2.68
C LEU A 495 -14.93 20.58 3.74
N GLU A 496 -15.17 19.62 4.64
CA GLU A 496 -16.13 19.74 5.75
C GLU A 496 -15.52 20.43 6.97
N ARG A 497 -14.18 20.48 7.06
CA ARG A 497 -13.42 21.16 8.12
C ARG A 497 -12.34 22.09 7.55
N PRO A 498 -12.71 23.16 6.83
CA PRO A 498 -11.75 24.07 6.24
C PRO A 498 -10.90 24.77 7.31
N LEU A 499 -9.59 24.84 7.06
CA LEU A 499 -8.65 25.58 7.89
C LEU A 499 -8.71 27.09 7.59
N ASP A 500 -8.55 27.90 8.64
CA ASP A 500 -8.48 29.35 8.48
C ASP A 500 -7.21 29.76 7.72
N LYS A 501 -7.36 30.58 6.68
CA LYS A 501 -6.25 30.95 5.78
C LYS A 501 -5.17 31.76 6.49
N ALA A 502 -5.51 32.57 7.50
CA ALA A 502 -4.52 33.34 8.25
C ALA A 502 -3.74 32.43 9.19
N ALA A 503 -4.42 31.50 9.86
CA ALA A 503 -3.79 30.46 10.69
C ALA A 503 -2.84 29.59 9.87
N VAL A 504 -3.23 29.14 8.68
CA VAL A 504 -2.38 28.35 7.76
C VAL A 504 -1.11 29.12 7.40
N ARG A 505 -1.22 30.39 7.00
CA ARG A 505 -0.04 31.22 6.70
C ARG A 505 0.88 31.40 7.91
N ALA A 506 0.29 31.59 9.10
CA ALA A 506 1.06 31.73 10.33
C ALA A 506 1.78 30.43 10.71
N ALA A 507 1.13 29.27 10.53
CA ALA A 507 1.72 27.96 10.72
C ALA A 507 2.89 27.71 9.75
N ALA A 508 2.68 27.95 8.45
CA ALA A 508 3.74 27.82 7.44
C ALA A 508 4.94 28.74 7.74
N ALA A 509 4.70 29.97 8.21
CA ALA A 509 5.78 30.88 8.60
C ALA A 509 6.56 30.36 9.83
N ARG A 510 5.89 29.79 10.83
CA ARG A 510 6.54 29.13 11.98
C ARG A 510 7.38 27.94 11.52
N ALA A 511 6.79 27.07 10.69
CA ALA A 511 7.46 25.91 10.12
C ALA A 511 8.75 26.30 9.38
N ALA A 512 8.70 27.33 8.53
CA ALA A 512 9.86 27.83 7.79
C ALA A 512 10.98 28.36 8.71
N VAL A 513 10.62 29.12 9.75
CA VAL A 513 11.61 29.63 10.73
C VAL A 513 12.28 28.49 11.49
N ALA A 514 11.48 27.52 11.96
CA ALA A 514 11.99 26.40 12.73
C ALA A 514 12.79 25.41 11.86
N LYS A 515 12.42 25.24 10.58
CA LYS A 515 13.20 24.50 9.58
C LYS A 515 14.57 25.12 9.35
N ALA A 516 14.62 26.44 9.12
CA ALA A 516 15.89 27.15 8.96
C ALA A 516 16.78 27.05 10.22
N ALA A 517 16.18 27.07 11.42
CA ALA A 517 16.92 26.87 12.66
C ALA A 517 17.49 25.45 12.78
N ALA A 518 16.71 24.43 12.45
CA ALA A 518 17.14 23.03 12.47
C ALA A 518 18.22 22.73 11.43
N GLU A 519 18.10 23.27 10.21
CA GLU A 519 19.12 23.15 9.16
C GLU A 519 20.44 23.79 9.59
N ARG A 520 20.37 24.93 10.29
CA ARG A 520 21.55 25.58 10.86
C ARG A 520 22.20 24.74 11.97
N GLU A 521 21.42 24.21 12.91
CA GLU A 521 21.92 23.32 13.97
C GLU A 521 22.59 22.07 13.37
N ALA A 522 21.98 21.47 12.34
CA ALA A 522 22.53 20.32 11.63
C ALA A 522 23.84 20.66 10.90
N ALA A 523 23.94 21.83 10.25
CA ALA A 523 25.15 22.28 9.60
C ALA A 523 26.30 22.56 10.60
N GLU A 524 25.98 23.18 11.74
CA GLU A 524 26.93 23.41 12.83
C GLU A 524 27.43 22.07 13.44
N ALA A 525 26.53 21.10 13.64
CA ALA A 525 26.89 19.76 14.11
C ALA A 525 27.74 18.97 13.11
N ALA A 526 27.42 19.04 11.80
CA ALA A 526 28.20 18.40 10.75
C ALA A 526 29.62 18.99 10.66
N ALA A 527 29.75 20.31 10.76
CA ALA A 527 31.05 20.97 10.79
C ALA A 527 31.88 20.57 12.03
N ALA A 528 31.24 20.44 13.20
CA ALA A 528 31.89 19.96 14.42
C ALA A 528 32.35 18.50 14.29
N ALA A 529 31.54 17.62 13.69
CA ALA A 529 31.90 16.23 13.44
C ALA A 529 33.06 16.09 12.44
N GLU A 530 33.08 16.92 11.39
CA GLU A 530 34.19 16.97 10.43
C GLU A 530 35.49 17.46 11.10
N ALA A 531 35.41 18.50 11.94
CA ALA A 531 36.55 18.99 12.71
C ALA A 531 37.11 17.92 13.67
N ALA A 532 36.24 17.19 14.38
CA ALA A 532 36.65 16.10 15.26
C ALA A 532 37.31 14.95 14.49
N ALA A 533 36.76 14.56 13.34
CA ALA A 533 37.36 13.53 12.49
C ALA A 533 38.71 13.95 11.91
N ALA A 534 38.88 15.24 11.58
CA ALA A 534 40.15 15.79 11.13
C ALA A 534 41.21 15.79 12.25
N GLU A 535 40.81 16.10 13.49
CA GLU A 535 41.69 16.03 14.66
C GLU A 535 42.13 14.59 14.95
N GLU A 536 41.22 13.62 14.88
CA GLU A 536 41.53 12.20 15.05
C GLU A 536 42.48 11.68 13.96
N ALA A 537 42.24 12.04 12.69
CA ALA A 537 43.16 11.72 11.59
C ALA A 537 44.53 12.41 11.77
N ALA A 538 44.51 13.65 12.26
CA ALA A 538 45.62 14.42 12.84
C ALA A 538 46.54 13.57 13.71
N ALA A 539 45.95 13.10 14.80
CA ALA A 539 46.62 12.31 15.83
C ALA A 539 47.12 10.96 15.31
N ALA A 540 46.32 10.26 14.49
CA ALA A 540 46.71 8.98 13.90
C ALA A 540 47.92 9.11 12.95
N ALA A 541 47.96 10.17 12.14
CA ALA A 541 49.10 10.45 11.27
C ALA A 541 50.37 10.78 12.08
N GLY A 542 50.23 11.56 13.17
CA GLY A 542 51.34 11.85 14.08
C GLY A 542 51.89 10.59 14.76
N ALA A 543 51.02 9.69 15.20
CA ALA A 543 51.43 8.41 15.79
C ALA A 543 52.14 7.49 14.77
N ALA A 544 51.62 7.41 13.55
CA ALA A 544 52.25 6.62 12.49
C ALA A 544 53.65 7.15 12.11
N ALA A 545 53.82 8.47 12.05
CA ALA A 545 55.11 9.08 11.79
C ALA A 545 56.12 8.78 12.91
N ALA A 546 55.69 8.82 14.17
CA ALA A 546 56.54 8.48 15.32
C ALA A 546 56.95 7.00 15.34
N GLU A 547 56.05 6.08 14.95
CA GLU A 547 56.37 4.65 14.80
C GLU A 547 57.36 4.41 13.64
N GLU A 548 57.24 5.15 12.54
CA GLU A 548 58.18 5.06 11.41
C GLU A 548 59.57 5.55 11.81
N GLU A 549 59.66 6.68 12.51
CA GLU A 549 60.93 7.22 13.04
C GLU A 549 61.59 6.23 14.01
N GLN A 550 60.84 5.64 14.94
CA GLN A 550 61.37 4.59 15.84
C GLN A 550 61.86 3.36 15.09
N ARG A 551 61.15 2.91 14.04
CA ARG A 551 61.59 1.76 13.22
C ARG A 551 62.86 2.06 12.44
N GLU A 552 63.01 3.28 11.94
CA GLU A 552 64.25 3.72 11.28
C GLU A 552 65.42 3.74 12.27
N GLU A 553 65.23 4.30 13.47
CA GLU A 553 66.24 4.27 14.53
C GLU A 553 66.63 2.85 14.95
N GLU A 554 65.65 1.97 15.18
CA GLU A 554 65.90 0.55 15.51
C GLU A 554 66.62 -0.20 14.38
N ALA A 555 66.28 0.10 13.11
CA ALA A 555 66.95 -0.49 11.96
C ALA A 555 68.42 -0.06 11.87
N ILE A 556 68.70 1.22 12.12
CA ILE A 556 70.07 1.76 12.18
C ILE A 556 70.86 1.11 13.33
N GLU A 557 70.27 1.00 14.54
CA GLU A 557 70.93 0.34 15.67
C GLU A 557 71.23 -1.14 15.36
N LYS A 558 70.29 -1.84 14.72
CA LYS A 558 70.46 -3.24 14.32
C LYS A 558 71.55 -3.41 13.26
N GLU A 559 71.58 -2.60 12.21
CA GLU A 559 72.63 -2.65 11.18
C GLU A 559 74.01 -2.35 11.78
N ALA A 560 74.09 -1.36 12.69
CA ALA A 560 75.33 -1.05 13.41
C ALA A 560 75.80 -2.23 14.27
N ALA A 561 74.87 -2.90 14.97
CA ALA A 561 75.18 -4.09 15.78
C ALA A 561 75.65 -5.28 14.91
N GLU A 562 74.99 -5.55 13.79
CA GLU A 562 75.39 -6.62 12.84
C GLU A 562 76.80 -6.36 12.28
N LYS A 563 77.10 -5.11 11.92
CA LYS A 563 78.43 -4.70 11.45
C LYS A 563 79.50 -4.89 12.53
N LEU A 564 79.19 -4.54 13.79
CA LEU A 564 80.10 -4.74 14.93
C LEU A 564 80.40 -6.24 15.17
N VAL A 565 79.39 -7.11 15.00
CA VAL A 565 79.55 -8.58 15.06
C VAL A 565 80.50 -9.07 13.97
N GLU A 566 80.37 -8.60 12.73
CA GLU A 566 81.28 -9.00 11.66
C GLU A 566 82.71 -8.48 11.89
N GLU A 567 82.88 -7.23 12.32
CA GLU A 567 84.20 -6.67 12.63
C GLU A 567 84.91 -7.44 13.75
N THR A 568 84.20 -7.79 14.83
CA THR A 568 84.77 -8.52 15.98
C THR A 568 85.17 -9.97 15.65
N LYS A 569 84.51 -10.64 14.69
CA LYS A 569 84.92 -11.97 14.20
C LYS A 569 86.33 -11.96 13.57
N GLY A 570 86.74 -10.85 12.95
CA GLY A 570 88.05 -10.69 12.31
C GLY A 570 89.19 -10.25 13.24
N MET A 571 88.88 -9.73 14.44
CA MET A 571 89.88 -9.12 15.30
C MET A 571 90.83 -10.13 15.97
N LYS A 572 92.11 -9.77 16.01
CA LYS A 572 93.14 -10.50 16.77
C LYS A 572 93.05 -10.14 18.26
N LEU A 573 93.49 -11.05 19.13
CA LEU A 573 93.40 -10.90 20.60
C LEU A 573 93.99 -9.59 21.14
N GLY A 574 95.11 -9.11 20.58
CA GLY A 574 95.72 -7.84 20.97
C GLY A 574 94.84 -6.63 20.68
N VAL A 575 94.18 -6.63 19.51
CA VAL A 575 93.28 -5.55 19.07
C VAL A 575 92.00 -5.52 19.92
N LEU A 576 91.45 -6.69 20.30
CA LEU A 576 90.30 -6.77 21.20
C LEU A 576 90.61 -6.18 22.59
N ARG A 577 91.80 -6.43 23.13
CA ARG A 577 92.22 -5.88 24.42
C ARG A 577 92.42 -4.37 24.36
N GLU A 578 93.01 -3.86 23.29
CA GLU A 578 93.18 -2.43 23.06
C GLU A 578 91.82 -1.73 22.94
N ALA A 579 90.90 -2.29 22.14
CA ALA A 579 89.55 -1.76 21.96
C ALA A 579 88.68 -1.79 23.22
N LEU A 580 88.89 -2.76 24.13
CA LEU A 580 88.26 -2.81 25.45
C LEU A 580 88.92 -1.84 26.44
N ALA A 581 90.25 -1.72 26.43
CA ALA A 581 91.00 -0.80 27.27
C ALA A 581 90.64 0.67 26.98
N GLU A 582 90.52 1.04 25.71
CA GLU A 582 90.06 2.36 25.28
C GLU A 582 88.65 2.69 25.79
N ARG A 583 87.82 1.66 26.01
CA ARG A 583 86.47 1.77 26.56
C ARG A 583 86.40 1.61 28.08
N GLY A 584 87.55 1.48 28.76
CA GLY A 584 87.62 1.29 30.21
C GLY A 584 87.03 -0.05 30.70
N LEU A 585 86.98 -1.06 29.84
CA LEU A 585 86.41 -2.38 30.12
C LEU A 585 87.51 -3.39 30.49
N ASP A 586 87.13 -4.44 31.23
CA ASP A 586 88.04 -5.51 31.62
C ASP A 586 88.62 -6.24 30.39
N ILE A 587 89.96 -6.28 30.32
CA ILE A 587 90.75 -6.87 29.23
C ILE A 587 91.21 -8.31 29.54
N SER A 588 90.78 -8.86 30.67
CA SER A 588 91.11 -10.23 31.10
C SER A 588 90.21 -11.29 30.44
N GLY A 589 90.76 -12.48 30.24
CA GLY A 589 90.02 -13.62 29.68
C GLY A 589 90.46 -14.06 28.29
N LYS A 590 89.70 -15.02 27.74
CA LYS A 590 89.92 -15.61 26.42
C LYS A 590 89.34 -14.72 25.32
N ARG A 591 89.77 -14.93 24.08
CA ARG A 591 89.34 -14.16 22.90
C ARG A 591 87.81 -14.04 22.83
N ASP A 592 87.10 -15.14 23.01
CA ASP A 592 85.64 -15.18 22.87
C ASP A 592 84.94 -14.40 24.00
N GLU A 593 85.51 -14.42 25.22
CA GLU A 593 85.02 -13.63 26.36
C GLU A 593 85.26 -12.13 26.14
N LEU A 594 86.40 -11.76 25.55
CA LEU A 594 86.71 -10.37 25.20
C LEU A 594 85.85 -9.88 24.03
N ALA A 595 85.62 -10.72 23.02
CA ALA A 595 84.73 -10.40 21.90
C ALA A 595 83.27 -10.24 22.38
N ALA A 596 82.78 -11.14 23.25
CA ALA A 596 81.46 -11.03 23.85
C ALA A 596 81.33 -9.77 24.71
N ARG A 597 82.36 -9.39 25.48
CA ARG A 597 82.38 -8.14 26.24
C ARG A 597 82.35 -6.90 25.35
N LEU A 598 83.10 -6.92 24.25
CA LEU A 598 83.15 -5.81 23.31
C LEU A 598 81.81 -5.64 22.56
N LEU A 599 81.12 -6.75 22.28
CA LEU A 599 79.77 -6.77 21.71
C LEU A 599 78.70 -6.34 22.73
N ALA A 600 78.84 -6.74 24.00
CA ALA A 600 77.92 -6.36 25.07
C ALA A 600 78.08 -4.90 25.52
N ALA A 601 79.25 -4.31 25.27
CA ALA A 601 79.48 -2.89 25.40
C ALA A 601 78.82 -2.19 24.21
N ARG A 602 77.48 -2.06 24.23
CA ARG A 602 76.67 -1.25 23.31
C ARG A 602 77.44 0.04 22.99
N VAL A 603 77.88 0.17 21.75
CA VAL A 603 78.84 1.20 21.35
C VAL A 603 78.07 2.44 20.89
N ASN A 604 78.64 3.59 21.18
CA ASN A 604 78.83 4.63 20.18
C ASN A 604 80.34 5.00 20.09
N LYS A 605 80.71 5.92 19.20
CA LYS A 605 81.65 7.03 19.46
C LYS A 605 80.89 8.20 18.87
N ASP A 606 80.13 8.92 19.67
CA ASP A 606 80.45 9.38 21.02
C ASP A 606 80.53 8.36 22.17
N GLY A 607 79.80 7.27 22.15
CA GLY A 607 80.25 6.02 22.78
C GLY A 607 80.06 5.76 24.20
N SER A 608 79.53 6.76 24.87
CA SER A 608 78.83 6.57 26.10
C SER A 608 77.77 5.48 25.96
N ARG A 609 77.54 4.76 27.07
CA ARG A 609 76.30 4.00 27.23
C ARG A 609 75.14 4.94 26.92
N ILE A 610 74.34 4.56 25.92
CA ILE A 610 72.91 4.84 25.91
C ILE A 610 72.26 3.84 26.87
#